data_AF-A0A529LDN4-F1
#
_entry.id   AF-A0A529LDN4-F1
#
_cell.length_a   1.000
_cell.length_b   1.000
_cell.length_c   1.000
_cell.angle_alpha   90.00
_cell.angle_beta   90.00
_cell.angle_gamma   90.00
#
_symmetry.space_group_name_H-M   'P 1'
#
loop_
_entity.id
_entity.type
_entity.pdbx_description
1 polymer ?
#
loop_
_entity_poly.entity_id
_entity_poly.type
_entity_poly.pdbx_seq_one_letter_code
_entity_poly.pdbx_strand_id
1 'polypeptide(L)' 'LAALMPNASAFHIDGRDHMLAVGDKTFKQRVLEFYAENPL' A
#
# COMPACT_ATOMS: atom_id res chain seq x y z
N LEU A 1 -4.75 -0.50 -11.15
CA LEU A 1 -5.03 -1.88 -10.73
C LEU A 1 -6.09 -1.96 -9.62
N ALA A 2 -6.01 -1.16 -8.55
CA ALA A 2 -6.97 -1.21 -7.44
C ALA A 2 -8.45 -1.13 -7.85
N ALA A 3 -8.80 -0.30 -8.85
CA ALA A 3 -10.16 -0.20 -9.37
C ALA A 3 -10.74 -1.52 -9.96
N LEU A 4 -9.89 -2.52 -10.24
CA LEU A 4 -10.29 -3.83 -10.76
C LEU A 4 -10.36 -4.91 -9.66
N MET A 5 -9.96 -4.59 -8.43
CA MET A 5 -9.87 -5.52 -7.31
C MET A 5 -10.84 -5.06 -6.20
N PRO A 6 -11.93 -5.79 -5.92
CA PRO A 6 -13.02 -5.32 -5.05
C PRO A 6 -12.60 -4.87 -3.65
N ASN A 7 -11.56 -5.49 -3.10
CA ASN A 7 -11.08 -5.26 -1.73
C ASN A 7 -9.69 -4.57 -1.69
N ALA A 8 -9.26 -3.98 -2.81
CA ALA A 8 -7.96 -3.32 -2.87
C ALA A 8 -8.05 -1.83 -2.56
N SER A 9 -7.06 -1.32 -1.83
CA SER A 9 -6.83 0.11 -1.65
C SER A 9 -5.59 0.55 -2.40
N ALA A 10 -5.69 1.65 -3.16
CA ALA A 10 -4.54 2.28 -3.78
C ALA A 10 -3.80 3.15 -2.74
N PHE A 11 -2.47 3.07 -2.72
CA PHE A 11 -1.63 3.94 -1.92
C PHE A 11 -0.51 4.48 -2.80
N HIS A 12 -0.45 5.81 -2.92
CA HIS A 12 0.59 6.50 -3.69
C HIS A 12 1.61 7.13 -2.75
N ILE A 13 2.88 7.11 -3.15
CA ILE A 13 3.99 7.71 -2.41
C ILE A 13 4.67 8.68 -3.35
N ASP A 14 4.54 9.98 -3.06
CA ASP A 14 5.09 11.03 -3.89
C ASP A 14 6.62 10.95 -3.96
N GLY A 15 7.18 11.19 -5.16
CA GLY A 15 8.62 11.23 -5.37
C GLY A 15 9.32 9.88 -5.18
N ARG A 16 8.58 8.76 -5.31
CA ARG A 16 9.14 7.42 -5.29
C ARG A 16 8.90 6.69 -6.60
N ASP A 17 9.99 6.10 -7.09
CA ASP A 17 9.93 5.17 -8.20
C ASP A 17 9.17 3.90 -7.81
N HIS A 18 8.47 3.31 -8.79
CA HIS A 18 7.66 2.12 -8.59
C HIS A 18 8.45 0.95 -8.01
N MET A 19 9.68 0.73 -8.47
CA MET A 19 10.53 -0.39 -8.03
C MET A 19 11.06 -0.20 -6.61
N LEU A 20 11.07 1.04 -6.11
CA LEU A 20 11.60 1.38 -4.79
C LEU A 20 10.50 1.63 -3.75
N ALA A 21 9.26 1.88 -4.18
CA ALA A 21 8.14 2.21 -3.31
C ALA A 21 7.88 1.15 -2.22
N VAL A 22 8.05 -0.14 -2.53
CA VAL A 22 7.85 -1.23 -1.56
C VAL A 22 8.90 -1.23 -0.43
N GLY A 23 10.06 -0.63 -0.66
CA GLY A 23 11.12 -0.47 0.34
C GLY A 23 10.91 0.73 1.27
N ASP A 24 10.05 1.67 0.87
CA ASP A 24 9.80 2.91 1.60
C ASP A 24 9.17 2.64 2.97
N LYS A 25 9.55 3.45 3.97
CA LYS A 25 9.02 3.32 5.33
C LYS A 25 7.51 3.56 5.37
N THR A 26 7.00 4.50 4.58
CA THR A 26 5.57 4.82 4.51
C THR A 26 4.76 3.67 3.91
N PHE A 27 5.28 2.98 2.91
CA PHE A 27 4.68 1.76 2.38
C PHE A 27 4.54 0.69 3.47
N LYS A 28 5.63 0.38 4.17
CA LYS A 28 5.64 -0.63 5.23
C LYS A 28 4.66 -0.30 6.36
N GLN A 29 4.62 0.95 6.77
CA GLN A 29 3.66 1.42 7.76
C GLN A 29 2.21 1.23 7.29
N ARG A 30 1.90 1.63 6.05
CA ARG A 30 0.54 1.50 5.48
C ARG A 30 0.10 0.04 5.37
N VAL A 31 1.02 -0.89 5.11
CA VAL A 31 0.73 -2.33 5.09
C VAL A 31 0.31 -2.84 6.47
N LEU A 32 1.00 -2.41 7.54
CA LEU A 32 0.62 -2.80 8.91
C LEU A 32 -0.77 -2.26 9.27
N GLU A 33 -1.05 -0.99 8.94
CA GLU A 33 -2.36 -0.38 9.12
C GLU A 33 -3.44 -1.14 8.34
N PHE A 34 -3.15 -1.52 7.09
CA PHE A 34 -4.08 -2.29 6.27
C PHE A 34 -4.46 -3.62 6.93
N TYR A 35 -3.51 -4.35 7.50
CA TYR A 35 -3.78 -5.60 8.20
C TYR A 35 -4.50 -5.41 9.53
N ALA A 36 -4.25 -4.31 10.25
CA ALA A 36 -5.00 -3.99 11.46
C ALA A 36 -6.47 -3.66 11.14
N GLU A 37 -6.72 -2.97 10.03
CA GLU A 37 -8.06 -2.65 9.51
C GLU A 37 -8.78 -3.87 8.92
N ASN A 38 -8.02 -4.85 8.41
CA ASN A 38 -8.53 -6.06 7.75
C ASN A 38 -7.89 -7.33 8.36
N PRO A 39 -8.35 -7.75 9.55
CA PRO A 39 -7.88 -8.99 10.18
C PRO A 39 -8.18 -10.22 9.31
N LEU A 40 -7.33 -11.24 9.40
CA LEU A 40 -7.43 -12.49 8.63
C LEU A 40 -8.62 -13.37 9.05
#